data_AF-A0A924CXC1-F1
#
_entry.id   AF-A0A924CXC1-F1
#
_cell.length_a   1.000
_cell.length_b   1.000
_cell.length_c   1.000
_cell.angle_alpha   90.00
_cell.angle_beta   90.00
_cell.angle_gamma   90.00
#
_symmetry.space_group_name_H-M   'P 1'
#
loop_
_entity.id
_entity.type
_entity.pdbx_description
1 polymer ?
#
loop_
_entity_poly.entity_id
_entity_poly.type
_entity_poly.pdbx_seq_one_letter_code
_entity_poly.pdbx_strand_id
1 'polypeptide(L)'
;MMLVAAVAGALAVAALLPGTYTNEEQVYFAREAGKPVPPWTGIRITPDAGGYRMQAVDAFGVATGDDQMMRLREDDRIVSIRTGACIRDYARVPLGLTIVNQSGRCTGPPGTTTVTMAGMAMKLGDGTVLELQRARAFKCWVSIPRRAKKPDGSDDWWFKSGLVLHDAGGRVTATTDEMPSQAFTLRMRNVAWPSGRNAPSLVLYVHGADPDHAISYAWADPAAKRVGINLQFMQGSCSLVEP
;
A
#
# COMPACT_ATOMS: atom_id res chain seq x y z
N MET A 1 25.70 -14.95 -35.40
CA MET A 1 24.67 -15.19 -34.38
C MET A 1 25.33 -14.93 -33.02
N MET A 2 25.27 -13.71 -32.53
CA MET A 2 25.92 -13.29 -31.28
C MET A 2 24.93 -13.51 -30.13
N LEU A 3 25.23 -14.46 -29.25
CA LEU A 3 24.51 -14.65 -28.00
C LEU A 3 24.91 -13.49 -27.07
N VAL A 4 24.01 -12.53 -26.85
CA VAL A 4 24.14 -11.57 -25.75
C VAL A 4 23.66 -12.30 -24.49
N ALA A 5 24.60 -12.77 -23.67
CA ALA A 5 24.28 -13.22 -22.32
C ALA A 5 23.89 -11.98 -21.51
N ALA A 6 22.59 -11.77 -21.30
CA ALA A 6 22.10 -10.82 -20.31
C ALA A 6 22.53 -11.34 -18.93
N VAL A 7 23.59 -10.74 -18.37
CA VAL A 7 23.87 -10.91 -16.95
C VAL A 7 22.71 -10.24 -16.22
N ALA A 8 21.79 -11.04 -15.69
CA ALA A 8 20.76 -10.57 -14.80
C ALA A 8 21.45 -10.01 -13.55
N GLY A 9 21.72 -8.70 -13.54
CA GLY A 9 22.23 -8.01 -12.37
C GLY A 9 21.22 -8.17 -11.25
N ALA A 10 21.66 -8.69 -10.10
CA ALA A 10 20.81 -8.75 -8.93
C ALA A 10 20.29 -7.34 -8.61
N LEU A 11 18.99 -7.22 -8.38
CA LEU A 11 18.37 -5.93 -8.04
C LEU A 11 19.06 -5.30 -6.83
N ALA A 12 19.37 -4.01 -6.95
CA ALA A 12 19.90 -3.24 -5.84
C ALA A 12 18.89 -3.22 -4.69
N VAL A 13 19.36 -3.40 -3.45
CA VAL A 13 18.46 -3.44 -2.27
C VAL A 13 17.74 -2.11 -2.09
N ALA A 14 18.39 -1.02 -2.50
CA ALA A 14 17.80 0.32 -2.57
C ALA A 14 16.54 0.42 -3.44
N ALA A 15 16.36 -0.45 -4.42
CA ALA A 15 15.14 -0.52 -5.23
C ALA A 15 14.05 -1.41 -4.61
N LEU A 16 14.44 -2.37 -3.76
CA LEU A 16 13.54 -3.40 -3.21
C LEU A 16 12.84 -2.97 -1.92
N LEU A 17 13.52 -2.25 -1.03
CA LEU A 17 13.01 -1.97 0.32
C LEU A 17 12.08 -0.76 0.43
N PRO A 18 12.39 0.42 -0.14
CA PRO A 18 11.55 1.61 0.07
C PRO A 18 10.14 1.42 -0.46
N GLY A 19 9.13 1.93 0.25
CA GLY A 19 7.74 1.91 -0.20
C GLY A 19 6.76 1.58 0.92
N THR A 20 5.49 1.51 0.55
CA THR A 20 4.41 1.06 1.43
C THR A 20 4.00 -0.35 1.02
N TYR A 21 3.81 -1.23 2.00
CA TYR A 21 3.46 -2.64 1.81
C TYR A 21 2.28 -2.97 2.70
N THR A 22 1.27 -3.66 2.16
CA THR A 22 0.08 -4.04 2.94
C THR A 22 -0.47 -5.39 2.53
N ASN A 23 -1.07 -6.12 3.45
CA ASN A 23 -1.76 -7.39 3.14
C ASN A 23 -3.29 -7.23 2.91
N GLU A 24 -3.73 -6.06 2.44
CA GLU A 24 -5.16 -5.75 2.22
C GLU A 24 -5.91 -6.85 1.45
N GLU A 25 -5.37 -7.27 0.30
CA GLU A 25 -6.02 -8.29 -0.52
C GLU A 25 -6.06 -9.66 0.18
N GLN A 26 -5.01 -10.00 0.93
CA GLN A 26 -4.98 -11.23 1.72
C GLN A 26 -6.10 -11.23 2.77
N VAL A 27 -6.26 -10.13 3.50
CA VAL A 27 -7.32 -9.95 4.51
C VAL A 27 -8.70 -10.04 3.86
N TYR A 28 -8.91 -9.34 2.74
CA TYR A 28 -10.17 -9.34 2.02
C TYR A 28 -10.55 -10.74 1.53
N PHE A 29 -9.66 -11.42 0.80
CA PHE A 29 -9.94 -12.73 0.22
C PHE A 29 -10.00 -13.85 1.25
N ALA A 30 -9.30 -13.74 2.38
CA ALA A 30 -9.49 -14.67 3.50
C ALA A 30 -10.92 -14.60 4.04
N ARG A 31 -11.47 -13.37 4.20
CA ARG A 31 -12.84 -13.15 4.66
C ARG A 31 -13.87 -13.68 3.67
N GLU A 32 -13.74 -13.34 2.39
CA GLU A 32 -14.62 -13.83 1.33
C GLU A 32 -14.63 -15.36 1.24
N ALA A 33 -13.47 -16.00 1.45
CA ALA A 33 -13.35 -17.45 1.42
C ALA A 33 -13.78 -18.14 2.73
N GLY A 34 -14.23 -17.41 3.76
CA GLY A 34 -14.55 -17.96 5.08
C GLY A 34 -13.35 -18.60 5.80
N LYS A 35 -12.12 -18.19 5.45
CA LYS A 35 -10.87 -18.67 6.04
C LYS A 35 -10.49 -17.83 7.26
N PRO A 36 -9.59 -18.33 8.14
CA PRO A 36 -8.98 -17.50 9.16
C PRO A 36 -8.39 -16.23 8.55
N VAL A 37 -8.84 -15.07 9.04
CA VAL A 37 -8.42 -13.76 8.53
C VAL A 37 -7.14 -13.35 9.25
N PRO A 38 -6.01 -13.17 8.54
CA PRO A 38 -4.79 -12.69 9.17
C PRO A 38 -4.98 -11.25 9.68
N PRO A 39 -4.19 -10.79 10.66
CA PRO A 39 -4.23 -9.40 11.06
C PRO A 39 -3.86 -8.50 9.87
N TRP A 40 -4.62 -7.41 9.70
CA TRP A 40 -4.27 -6.39 8.74
C TRP A 40 -2.94 -5.74 9.17
N THR A 41 -2.01 -5.62 8.23
CA THR A 41 -0.66 -5.13 8.45
C THR A 41 -0.28 -4.17 7.33
N GLY A 42 0.09 -2.95 7.70
CA GLY A 42 0.69 -1.96 6.82
C GLY A 42 2.08 -1.58 7.31
N ILE A 43 3.04 -1.53 6.38
CA ILE A 43 4.43 -1.16 6.67
C ILE A 43 4.86 -0.11 5.66
N ARG A 44 5.50 0.95 6.15
CA ARG A 44 6.20 1.93 5.34
C ARG A 44 7.70 1.82 5.59
N ILE A 45 8.48 1.70 4.54
CA ILE A 45 9.94 1.73 4.59
C ILE A 45 10.42 2.97 3.83
N THR A 46 11.19 3.82 4.49
CA THR A 46 11.77 5.03 3.90
C THR A 46 13.29 5.03 4.06
N PRO A 47 14.07 5.51 3.08
CA PRO A 47 15.49 5.76 3.27
C PRO A 47 15.74 6.70 4.46
N ASP A 48 16.81 6.47 5.22
CA ASP A 48 17.25 7.32 6.34
C ASP A 48 18.78 7.38 6.39
N ALA A 49 19.35 8.32 7.15
CA ALA A 49 20.80 8.45 7.31
C ALA A 49 21.37 7.16 7.96
N GLY A 50 22.09 6.37 7.16
CA GLY A 50 22.70 5.11 7.61
C GLY A 50 21.84 3.86 7.46
N GLY A 51 20.73 3.91 6.69
CA GLY A 51 19.93 2.74 6.38
C GLY A 51 18.51 3.08 5.92
N TYR A 52 17.54 2.40 6.51
CA TYR A 52 16.12 2.62 6.25
C TYR A 52 15.35 2.65 7.56
N ARG A 53 14.26 3.40 7.57
CA ARG A 53 13.31 3.45 8.65
C ARG A 53 12.08 2.66 8.25
N MET A 54 11.72 1.67 9.06
CA MET A 54 10.50 0.89 8.92
C MET A 54 9.49 1.32 9.97
N GLN A 55 8.27 1.63 9.55
CA GLN A 55 7.19 2.11 10.39
C GLN A 55 5.93 1.29 10.13
N ALA A 56 5.26 0.85 11.20
CA ALA A 56 3.91 0.31 11.08
C ALA A 56 2.93 1.45 10.77
N VAL A 57 2.06 1.27 9.78
CA VAL A 57 1.07 2.28 9.37
C VAL A 57 -0.31 1.67 9.28
N ASP A 58 -1.35 2.46 9.58
CA ASP A 58 -2.74 2.08 9.34
C ASP A 58 -3.15 2.27 7.86
N ALA A 59 -4.41 1.96 7.55
CA ALA A 59 -4.95 2.09 6.19
C ALA A 59 -5.02 3.56 5.70
N PHE A 60 -4.89 4.55 6.59
CA PHE A 60 -4.81 5.98 6.25
C PHE A 60 -3.36 6.46 6.11
N GLY A 61 -2.40 5.55 6.29
CA GLY A 61 -0.97 5.86 6.25
C GLY A 61 -0.44 6.54 7.52
N VAL A 62 -1.21 6.55 8.60
CA VAL A 62 -0.82 7.10 9.91
C VAL A 62 0.03 6.07 10.65
N ALA A 63 1.11 6.51 11.27
CA ALA A 63 1.98 5.65 12.06
C ALA A 63 1.25 5.07 13.28
N THR A 64 1.37 3.77 13.52
CA THR A 64 0.68 3.06 14.62
C THR A 64 1.62 2.49 15.68
N GLY A 65 2.92 2.75 15.57
CA GLY A 65 3.91 2.29 16.54
C GLY A 65 5.27 2.93 16.31
N ASP A 66 6.27 2.47 17.07
CA ASP A 66 7.62 3.00 17.02
C ASP A 66 8.33 2.66 15.71
N ASP A 67 9.14 3.60 15.25
CA ASP A 67 10.03 3.43 14.12
C ASP A 67 11.11 2.39 14.42
N GLN A 68 11.41 1.55 13.44
CA GLN A 68 12.51 0.60 13.50
C GLN A 68 13.59 0.97 12.49
N MET A 69 14.80 1.19 13.00
CA MET A 69 15.96 1.44 12.16
C MET A 69 16.51 0.13 11.59
N MET A 70 16.53 0.03 10.27
CA MET A 70 17.12 -1.05 9.48
C MET A 70 18.49 -0.63 8.97
N ARG A 71 19.55 -1.25 9.46
CA ARG A 71 20.91 -1.05 8.95
C ARG A 71 21.27 -2.19 8.02
N LEU A 72 21.74 -1.85 6.83
CA LEU A 72 22.12 -2.83 5.82
C LEU A 72 23.63 -3.05 5.84
N ARG A 73 24.02 -4.29 5.60
CA ARG A 73 25.33 -4.66 5.12
C ARG A 73 25.13 -5.53 3.88
N GLU A 74 25.69 -5.09 2.77
CA GLU A 74 25.57 -5.80 1.49
C GLU A 74 26.89 -6.51 1.16
N ASP A 75 26.76 -7.76 0.73
CA ASP A 75 27.77 -8.58 0.08
C ASP A 75 27.21 -9.03 -1.28
N ASP A 76 28.06 -9.60 -2.14
CA ASP A 76 27.70 -10.05 -3.49
C ASP A 76 26.61 -11.13 -3.47
N ARG A 77 26.54 -11.92 -2.39
CA ARG A 77 25.60 -13.04 -2.25
C ARG A 77 24.56 -12.83 -1.16
N ILE A 78 24.95 -12.14 -0.09
CA ILE A 78 24.15 -12.00 1.13
C ILE A 78 23.89 -10.53 1.42
N VAL A 79 22.66 -10.23 1.79
CA VAL A 79 22.26 -8.94 2.35
C VAL A 79 21.89 -9.16 3.79
N SER A 80 22.62 -8.55 4.73
CA SER A 80 22.28 -8.60 6.15
C SER A 80 21.52 -7.34 6.54
N ILE A 81 20.33 -7.51 7.10
CA ILE A 81 19.51 -6.43 7.65
C ILE A 81 19.51 -6.55 9.16
N ARG A 82 20.06 -5.55 9.85
CA ARG A 82 20.01 -5.43 11.31
C ARG A 82 18.89 -4.49 11.74
N THR A 83 18.03 -4.98 12.62
CA THR A 83 16.95 -4.21 13.27
C THR A 83 17.06 -4.38 14.78
N GLY A 84 17.59 -3.37 15.50
CA GLY A 84 17.96 -3.53 16.90
C GLY A 84 19.00 -4.66 17.09
N ALA A 85 18.66 -5.65 17.94
CA ALA A 85 19.48 -6.84 18.18
C ALA A 85 19.22 -7.99 17.20
N CYS A 86 18.22 -7.87 16.31
CA CYS A 86 17.90 -8.86 15.31
C CYS A 86 18.76 -8.68 14.06
N ILE A 87 19.32 -9.77 13.53
CA ILE A 87 20.03 -9.79 12.26
C ILE A 87 19.37 -10.84 11.38
N ARG A 88 19.02 -10.44 10.16
CA ARG A 88 18.46 -11.33 9.14
C ARG A 88 19.36 -11.29 7.91
N ASP A 89 19.82 -12.46 7.50
CA ASP A 89 20.64 -12.62 6.31
C ASP A 89 19.75 -13.13 5.18
N TYR A 90 19.87 -12.47 4.03
CA TYR A 90 19.09 -12.76 2.85
C TYR A 90 20.01 -13.17 1.70
N ALA A 91 19.72 -14.29 1.07
CA ALA A 91 20.31 -14.61 -0.22
C ALA A 91 19.62 -13.79 -1.32
N ARG A 92 20.43 -13.28 -2.26
CA ARG A 92 19.92 -12.65 -3.48
C ARG A 92 19.30 -13.72 -4.39
N VAL A 93 18.10 -13.44 -4.88
CA VAL A 93 17.40 -14.22 -5.91
C VAL A 93 17.10 -13.30 -7.10
N PRO A 94 16.82 -13.82 -8.32
CA PRO A 94 16.77 -13.02 -9.55
C PRO A 94 15.90 -11.76 -9.51
N LEU A 95 14.89 -11.69 -8.62
CA LEU A 95 14.02 -10.53 -8.45
C LEU A 95 13.79 -10.11 -6.99
N GLY A 96 14.71 -10.46 -6.09
CA GLY A 96 14.48 -10.17 -4.68
C GLY A 96 15.51 -10.74 -3.72
N LEU A 97 15.06 -10.87 -2.48
CA LEU A 97 15.79 -11.37 -1.33
C LEU A 97 14.97 -12.49 -0.67
N THR A 98 15.63 -13.58 -0.28
CA THR A 98 15.02 -14.64 0.53
C THR A 98 15.83 -14.86 1.79
N ILE A 99 15.18 -14.96 2.94
CA ILE A 99 15.84 -15.19 4.21
C ILE A 99 16.55 -16.55 4.18
N VAL A 100 17.80 -16.58 4.64
CA VAL A 100 18.60 -17.81 4.77
C VAL A 100 19.06 -18.05 6.19
N ASN A 101 19.15 -16.99 6.99
CA ASN A 101 19.53 -17.08 8.39
C ASN A 101 18.89 -15.95 9.21
N GLN A 102 18.60 -16.24 10.48
CA GLN A 102 18.14 -15.27 11.45
C GLN A 102 18.85 -15.50 12.78
N SER A 103 19.40 -14.43 13.36
CA SER A 103 20.10 -14.50 14.64
C SER A 103 19.77 -13.30 15.54
N GLY A 104 20.05 -13.44 16.83
CA GLY A 104 19.78 -12.44 17.85
C GLY A 104 18.32 -12.41 18.33
N ARG A 105 17.96 -11.38 19.10
CA ARG A 105 16.60 -11.21 19.63
C ARG A 105 15.74 -10.47 18.62
N CYS A 106 14.95 -11.22 17.87
CA CYS A 106 14.01 -10.70 16.88
C CYS A 106 12.64 -10.41 17.50
N THR A 107 12.55 -9.27 18.19
CA THR A 107 11.31 -8.68 18.69
C THR A 107 10.88 -7.56 17.76
N GLY A 108 9.64 -7.57 17.26
CA GLY A 108 9.14 -6.59 16.28
C GLY A 108 8.31 -7.23 15.19
N PRO A 109 8.02 -6.53 14.08
CA PRO A 109 7.29 -7.09 12.96
C PRO A 109 7.93 -8.42 12.51
N PRO A 110 7.08 -9.38 12.12
CA PRO A 110 7.48 -10.73 11.73
C PRO A 110 8.70 -10.76 10.82
N GLY A 111 9.48 -11.83 10.89
CA GLY A 111 10.68 -11.96 10.06
C GLY A 111 10.28 -11.89 8.59
N THR A 112 10.60 -10.77 7.92
CA THR A 112 10.44 -10.65 6.48
C THR A 112 11.19 -11.82 5.85
N THR A 113 10.46 -12.75 5.25
CA THR A 113 11.02 -13.98 4.69
C THR A 113 11.44 -13.76 3.26
N THR A 114 10.68 -12.94 2.52
CA THR A 114 11.00 -12.56 1.15
C THR A 114 10.74 -11.08 0.92
N VAL A 115 11.54 -10.46 0.06
CA VAL A 115 11.31 -9.10 -0.45
C VAL A 115 11.53 -9.12 -1.96
N THR A 116 10.56 -8.62 -2.71
CA THR A 116 10.61 -8.49 -4.17
C THR A 116 10.11 -7.12 -4.60
N MET A 117 10.20 -6.82 -5.90
CA MET A 117 9.59 -5.60 -6.45
C MET A 117 8.06 -5.57 -6.31
N ALA A 118 7.41 -6.73 -6.18
CA ALA A 118 5.96 -6.85 -6.08
C ALA A 118 5.43 -6.78 -4.63
N GLY A 119 6.28 -7.05 -3.63
CA GLY A 119 5.84 -7.15 -2.25
C GLY A 119 6.83 -7.86 -1.33
N MET A 120 6.36 -8.18 -0.13
CA MET A 120 7.10 -8.91 0.89
C MET A 120 6.24 -9.96 1.57
N ALA A 121 6.83 -11.09 1.92
CA ALA A 121 6.21 -12.06 2.82
C ALA A 121 6.80 -11.92 4.22
N MET A 122 5.99 -12.12 5.24
CA MET A 122 6.43 -12.08 6.64
C MET A 122 5.81 -13.23 7.42
N LYS A 123 6.58 -13.88 8.30
CA LYS A 123 6.07 -14.98 9.13
C LYS A 123 5.87 -14.56 10.59
N LEU A 124 4.63 -14.63 11.07
CA LEU A 124 4.23 -14.39 12.46
C LEU A 124 4.76 -15.48 13.40
N GLY A 125 4.77 -15.18 14.70
CA GLY A 125 5.22 -16.12 15.74
C GLY A 125 4.37 -17.39 15.85
N ASP A 126 3.11 -17.33 15.46
CA ASP A 126 2.18 -18.46 15.38
C ASP A 126 2.33 -19.28 14.07
N GLY A 127 3.23 -18.86 13.17
CA GLY A 127 3.46 -19.49 11.88
C GLY A 127 2.63 -18.94 10.72
N THR A 128 1.67 -18.04 10.98
CA THR A 128 0.90 -17.36 9.93
C THR A 128 1.82 -16.59 9.00
N VAL A 129 1.64 -16.72 7.69
CA VAL A 129 2.37 -15.96 6.68
C VAL A 129 1.51 -14.80 6.19
N LEU A 130 2.03 -13.59 6.31
CA LEU A 130 1.44 -12.38 5.76
C LEU A 130 2.05 -12.12 4.39
N GLU A 131 1.20 -11.89 3.39
CA GLU A 131 1.60 -11.54 2.02
C GLU A 131 1.28 -10.07 1.78
N LEU A 132 2.29 -9.21 1.88
CA LEU A 132 2.12 -7.77 1.75
C LEU A 132 2.50 -7.33 0.34
N GLN A 133 1.53 -6.79 -0.39
CA GLN A 133 1.74 -6.22 -1.71
C GLN A 133 2.39 -4.85 -1.61
N ARG A 134 3.33 -4.55 -2.51
CA ARG A 134 3.92 -3.22 -2.65
C ARG A 134 2.90 -2.27 -3.28
N ALA A 135 2.56 -1.23 -2.56
CA ALA A 135 1.58 -0.26 -2.99
C ALA A 135 2.20 0.82 -3.89
N ARG A 136 1.43 1.27 -4.87
CA ARG A 136 1.70 2.47 -5.65
C ARG A 136 0.98 3.65 -4.99
N ALA A 137 1.68 4.77 -4.86
CA ALA A 137 1.12 5.99 -4.27
C ALA A 137 0.28 6.76 -5.30
N PHE A 138 -0.84 7.32 -4.85
CA PHE A 138 -1.74 8.14 -5.65
C PHE A 138 -2.03 9.46 -4.95
N LYS A 139 -2.09 10.54 -5.74
CA LYS A 139 -2.55 11.85 -5.31
C LYS A 139 -3.89 12.15 -5.96
N CYS A 140 -4.85 12.56 -5.16
CA CYS A 140 -6.21 12.82 -5.59
C CYS A 140 -6.63 14.26 -5.36
N TRP A 141 -7.69 14.61 -6.07
CA TRP A 141 -8.55 15.72 -5.75
C TRP A 141 -10.00 15.24 -5.67
N VAL A 142 -10.81 15.98 -4.93
CA VAL A 142 -12.26 15.80 -4.87
C VAL A 142 -12.96 17.14 -4.97
N SER A 143 -14.18 17.11 -5.48
CA SER A 143 -15.13 18.22 -5.43
C SER A 143 -16.48 17.71 -4.96
N ILE A 144 -17.07 18.40 -3.99
CA ILE A 144 -18.33 18.03 -3.33
C ILE A 144 -19.22 19.28 -3.37
N PRO A 145 -20.46 19.20 -3.87
CA PRO A 145 -21.38 20.32 -3.80
C PRO A 145 -21.73 20.59 -2.33
N ARG A 146 -21.62 21.85 -1.92
CA ARG A 146 -22.12 22.31 -0.63
C ARG A 146 -23.64 22.16 -0.59
N ARG A 147 -24.18 22.02 0.62
CA ARG A 147 -25.65 21.97 0.79
C ARG A 147 -26.29 23.33 0.51
N ALA A 148 -25.61 24.41 0.89
CA ALA A 148 -26.05 25.76 0.57
C ALA A 148 -25.71 26.10 -0.88
N LYS A 149 -26.71 26.58 -1.62
CA LYS A 149 -26.51 27.14 -2.96
C LYS A 149 -25.92 28.55 -2.88
N LYS A 150 -25.37 29.02 -3.99
CA LYS A 150 -24.97 30.43 -4.14
C LYS A 150 -26.22 31.33 -4.19
N PRO A 151 -26.08 32.66 -3.96
CA PRO A 151 -27.21 33.59 -4.03
C PRO A 151 -27.95 33.60 -5.38
N ASP A 152 -27.27 33.25 -6.47
CA ASP A 152 -27.82 33.14 -7.82
C ASP A 152 -28.57 31.81 -8.09
N GLY A 153 -28.66 30.94 -7.09
CA GLY A 153 -29.32 29.63 -7.20
C GLY A 153 -28.46 28.52 -7.83
N SER A 154 -27.23 28.82 -8.24
CA SER A 154 -26.29 27.80 -8.74
C SER A 154 -25.64 27.00 -7.62
N ASP A 155 -25.12 25.82 -7.95
CA ASP A 155 -24.43 24.96 -6.99
C ASP A 155 -23.10 25.60 -6.56
N ASP A 156 -22.83 25.60 -5.25
CA ASP A 156 -21.52 25.92 -4.72
C ASP A 156 -20.72 24.65 -4.48
N TRP A 157 -19.48 24.61 -4.93
CA TRP A 157 -18.65 23.40 -4.90
C TRP A 157 -17.47 23.63 -3.97
N TRP A 158 -17.35 22.76 -2.96
CA TRP A 158 -16.13 22.63 -2.18
C TRP A 158 -15.12 21.78 -2.96
N PHE A 159 -13.86 22.18 -2.95
CA PHE A 159 -12.78 21.48 -3.65
C PHE A 159 -11.60 21.25 -2.73
N LYS A 160 -11.03 20.04 -2.80
CA LYS A 160 -9.80 19.70 -2.08
C LYS A 160 -8.88 18.89 -2.98
N SER A 161 -7.65 19.35 -3.11
CA SER A 161 -6.57 18.64 -3.78
C SER A 161 -5.48 18.21 -2.80
N GLY A 162 -4.60 17.34 -3.27
CA GLY A 162 -3.46 16.87 -2.47
C GLY A 162 -3.81 15.82 -1.44
N LEU A 163 -4.95 15.16 -1.60
CA LEU A 163 -5.30 13.97 -0.84
C LEU A 163 -4.40 12.82 -1.30
N VAL A 164 -3.77 12.09 -0.38
CA VAL A 164 -2.83 11.02 -0.72
C VAL A 164 -3.37 9.70 -0.19
N LEU A 165 -3.32 8.67 -1.02
CA LEU A 165 -3.55 7.27 -0.64
C LEU A 165 -2.68 6.35 -1.50
N HIS A 166 -2.86 5.04 -1.38
CA HIS A 166 -2.19 4.06 -2.21
C HIS A 166 -3.16 2.96 -2.65
N ASP A 167 -2.81 2.22 -3.69
CA ASP A 167 -3.68 1.22 -4.33
C ASP A 167 -3.65 -0.17 -3.67
N ALA A 168 -3.18 -0.27 -2.44
CA ALA A 168 -3.17 -1.52 -1.68
C ALA A 168 -4.09 -1.38 -0.45
N GLY A 169 -5.30 -0.88 -0.66
CA GLY A 169 -6.27 -0.62 0.41
C GLY A 169 -6.13 0.72 1.12
N GLY A 170 -5.28 1.61 0.61
CA GLY A 170 -5.03 2.92 1.21
C GLY A 170 -6.30 3.77 1.21
N ARG A 171 -6.43 4.65 2.21
CA ARG A 171 -7.63 5.44 2.47
C ARG A 171 -7.29 6.90 2.71
N VAL A 172 -8.18 7.78 2.28
CA VAL A 172 -8.12 9.21 2.62
C VAL A 172 -9.53 9.78 2.72
N THR A 173 -9.79 10.54 3.78
CA THR A 173 -11.08 11.18 4.01
C THR A 173 -11.03 12.64 3.58
N ALA A 174 -12.04 13.06 2.81
CA ALA A 174 -12.28 14.44 2.47
C ALA A 174 -13.49 14.93 3.27
N THR A 175 -13.29 16.00 4.04
CA THR A 175 -14.32 16.61 4.90
C THR A 175 -14.55 18.05 4.45
N THR A 176 -15.79 18.41 4.12
CA THR A 176 -16.15 19.79 3.76
C THR A 176 -16.05 20.71 4.98
N ASP A 177 -15.87 22.00 4.72
CA ASP A 177 -15.75 23.08 5.71
C ASP A 177 -17.10 23.69 6.14
N GLU A 178 -18.22 23.27 5.54
CA GLU A 178 -19.57 23.70 5.97
C GLU A 178 -20.00 23.00 7.27
N MET A 179 -21.03 23.55 7.94
CA MET A 179 -21.65 22.93 9.11
C MET A 179 -23.13 22.61 8.88
N PRO A 180 -23.58 21.35 9.11
CA PRO A 180 -22.76 20.17 9.42
C PRO A 180 -21.91 19.74 8.23
N SER A 181 -20.68 19.28 8.48
CA SER A 181 -19.79 18.86 7.40
C SER A 181 -20.30 17.60 6.68
N GLN A 182 -19.87 17.46 5.44
CA GLN A 182 -19.97 16.23 4.67
C GLN A 182 -18.61 15.55 4.68
N ALA A 183 -18.57 14.22 4.81
CA ALA A 183 -17.33 13.46 4.80
C ALA A 183 -17.46 12.25 3.88
N PHE A 184 -16.49 12.09 2.99
CA PHE A 184 -16.39 10.92 2.11
C PHE A 184 -14.98 10.36 2.19
N THR A 185 -14.88 9.03 2.31
CA THR A 185 -13.58 8.34 2.30
C THR A 185 -13.35 7.71 0.94
N LEU A 186 -12.23 8.06 0.32
CA LEU A 186 -11.70 7.35 -0.83
C LEU A 186 -10.91 6.15 -0.34
N ARG A 187 -11.12 4.98 -0.95
CA ARG A 187 -10.28 3.79 -0.78
C ARG A 187 -9.85 3.28 -2.15
N MET A 188 -8.60 2.88 -2.30
CA MET A 188 -8.10 2.35 -3.57
C MET A 188 -7.50 0.96 -3.42
N ARG A 189 -7.82 0.08 -4.36
CA ARG A 189 -7.30 -1.30 -4.40
C ARG A 189 -6.92 -1.67 -5.83
N ASN A 190 -5.76 -2.30 -6.01
CA ASN A 190 -5.33 -2.92 -7.24
C ASN A 190 -5.56 -4.42 -7.11
N VAL A 191 -6.81 -4.81 -7.34
CA VAL A 191 -7.33 -6.13 -7.02
C VAL A 191 -6.75 -7.14 -8.00
N ALA A 192 -6.07 -8.15 -7.45
CA ALA A 192 -5.67 -9.35 -8.18
C ALA A 192 -6.46 -10.54 -7.63
N TRP A 193 -7.40 -11.05 -8.41
CA TRP A 193 -8.26 -12.15 -7.99
C TRP A 193 -7.44 -13.44 -7.87
N PRO A 194 -7.48 -14.14 -6.71
CA PRO A 194 -6.71 -15.37 -6.51
C PRO A 194 -7.27 -16.54 -7.33
N SER A 195 -8.54 -16.47 -7.72
CA SER A 195 -9.23 -17.46 -8.54
C SER A 195 -10.50 -16.86 -9.17
N GLY A 196 -11.14 -17.61 -10.07
CA GLY A 196 -12.39 -17.20 -10.71
C GLY A 196 -12.18 -16.55 -12.09
N ARG A 197 -13.25 -15.95 -12.63
CA ARG A 197 -13.27 -15.33 -13.98
C ARG A 197 -13.07 -13.81 -13.96
N ASN A 198 -12.97 -13.21 -12.78
CA ASN A 198 -12.87 -11.76 -12.64
C ASN A 198 -11.48 -11.29 -13.10
N ALA A 199 -11.45 -10.25 -13.93
CA ALA A 199 -10.20 -9.63 -14.36
C ALA A 199 -9.60 -8.78 -13.22
N PRO A 200 -8.26 -8.71 -13.08
CA PRO A 200 -7.61 -7.75 -12.20
C PRO A 200 -8.01 -6.32 -12.54
N SER A 201 -8.09 -5.44 -11.55
CA SER A 201 -8.55 -4.06 -11.75
C SER A 201 -8.03 -3.10 -10.70
N LEU A 202 -7.71 -1.88 -11.13
CA LEU A 202 -7.53 -0.74 -10.22
C LEU A 202 -8.91 -0.17 -9.89
N VAL A 203 -9.29 -0.18 -8.62
CA VAL A 203 -10.63 0.22 -8.16
C VAL A 203 -10.52 1.39 -7.20
N LEU A 204 -11.28 2.45 -7.47
CA LEU A 204 -11.48 3.60 -6.58
C LEU A 204 -12.89 3.50 -5.97
N TYR A 205 -12.96 3.28 -4.67
CA TYR A 205 -14.19 3.24 -3.88
C TYR A 205 -14.45 4.59 -3.21
N VAL A 206 -15.73 4.93 -3.08
CA VAL A 206 -16.22 6.06 -2.29
C VAL A 206 -17.10 5.51 -1.17
N HIS A 207 -16.71 5.78 0.08
CA HIS A 207 -17.42 5.40 1.29
C HIS A 207 -18.04 6.65 1.93
N GLY A 208 -19.23 6.49 2.52
CA GLY A 208 -19.86 7.51 3.36
C GLY A 208 -19.55 7.26 4.84
N ALA A 209 -20.59 7.28 5.67
CA ALA A 209 -20.47 7.03 7.10
C ALA A 209 -20.16 5.56 7.44
N ASP A 210 -20.63 4.61 6.62
CA ASP A 210 -20.27 3.19 6.75
C ASP A 210 -18.87 2.94 6.15
N PRO A 211 -17.87 2.54 6.96
CA PRO A 211 -16.52 2.29 6.48
C PRO A 211 -16.38 0.93 5.78
N ASP A 212 -17.33 0.02 5.91
CA ASP A 212 -17.25 -1.34 5.35
C ASP A 212 -17.91 -1.43 3.97
N HIS A 213 -18.93 -0.61 3.70
CA HIS A 213 -19.65 -0.61 2.42
C HIS A 213 -19.41 0.67 1.62
N ALA A 214 -18.92 0.50 0.38
CA ALA A 214 -18.82 1.59 -0.57
C ALA A 214 -20.20 2.01 -1.07
N ILE A 215 -20.44 3.32 -1.12
CA ILE A 215 -21.63 3.90 -1.77
C ILE A 215 -21.53 3.78 -3.29
N SER A 216 -20.31 3.90 -3.82
CA SER A 216 -20.03 3.72 -5.23
C SER A 216 -18.56 3.42 -5.48
N TYR A 217 -18.23 3.01 -6.69
CA TYR A 217 -16.87 2.73 -7.12
C TYR A 217 -16.73 2.88 -8.63
N ALA A 218 -15.49 3.12 -9.07
CA ALA A 218 -15.07 3.07 -10.46
C ALA A 218 -13.87 2.13 -10.58
N TRP A 219 -13.71 1.47 -11.72
CA TRP A 219 -12.57 0.62 -12.01
C TRP A 219 -11.88 1.01 -13.32
N ALA A 220 -10.60 0.68 -13.40
CA ALA A 220 -9.75 0.85 -14.57
C ALA A 220 -8.81 -0.35 -14.73
N ASP A 221 -8.06 -0.37 -15.82
CA ASP A 221 -6.95 -1.29 -16.02
C ASP A 221 -6.02 -1.30 -14.78
N PRO A 222 -5.52 -2.46 -14.31
CA PRO A 222 -4.64 -2.52 -13.14
C PRO A 222 -3.36 -1.68 -13.30
N ALA A 223 -2.88 -1.44 -14.53
CA ALA A 223 -1.73 -0.59 -14.83
C ALA A 223 -2.10 0.89 -15.03
N ALA A 224 -3.38 1.28 -14.91
CA ALA A 224 -3.81 2.66 -15.11
C ALA A 224 -3.07 3.62 -14.17
N LYS A 225 -2.56 4.72 -14.75
CA LYS A 225 -1.93 5.82 -13.99
C LYS A 225 -2.95 6.83 -13.44
N ARG A 226 -4.22 6.69 -13.80
CA ARG A 226 -5.30 7.58 -13.37
C ARG A 226 -6.63 6.84 -13.34
N VAL A 227 -7.42 7.10 -12.32
CA VAL A 227 -8.83 6.70 -12.22
C VAL A 227 -9.65 7.88 -11.73
N GLY A 228 -10.85 8.04 -12.27
CA GLY A 228 -11.76 9.15 -11.96
C GLY A 228 -13.16 8.64 -11.72
N ILE A 229 -13.95 9.43 -10.99
CA ILE A 229 -15.33 9.12 -10.66
C ILE A 229 -16.14 10.42 -10.61
N ASN A 230 -17.35 10.38 -11.16
CA ASN A 230 -18.33 11.47 -11.09
C ASN A 230 -19.68 10.88 -10.71
N LEU A 231 -20.14 11.16 -9.49
CA LEU A 231 -21.35 10.62 -8.88
C LEU A 231 -22.46 11.67 -8.76
N GLN A 232 -22.30 12.84 -9.37
CA GLN A 232 -23.14 14.04 -9.21
C GLN A 232 -23.12 14.66 -7.80
N PHE A 233 -23.14 13.87 -6.73
CA PHE A 233 -22.96 14.36 -5.35
C PHE A 233 -21.48 14.46 -4.93
N MET A 234 -20.57 13.91 -5.73
CA MET A 234 -19.13 13.97 -5.50
C MET A 234 -18.41 13.68 -6.83
N GLN A 235 -17.33 14.41 -7.08
CA GLN A 235 -16.41 14.14 -8.17
C GLN A 235 -15.01 13.97 -7.61
N GLY A 236 -14.22 13.10 -8.22
CA GLY A 236 -12.83 12.97 -7.85
C GLY A 236 -12.00 12.29 -8.91
N SER A 237 -10.69 12.51 -8.84
CA SER A 237 -9.74 11.74 -9.62
C SER A 237 -8.45 11.57 -8.85
N CYS A 238 -7.85 10.41 -9.04
CA CYS A 238 -6.58 10.01 -8.44
C CYS A 238 -5.59 9.71 -9.54
N SER A 239 -4.41 10.30 -9.46
CA SER A 239 -3.30 10.06 -10.38
C SER A 239 -2.12 9.45 -9.64
N LEU A 240 -1.44 8.51 -10.28
CA LEU A 240 -0.21 7.90 -9.78
C LEU A 240 0.82 9.00 -9.47
N VAL A 241 1.43 8.91 -8.30
CA VAL A 241 2.62 9.71 -7.97
C VAL A 241 3.79 9.03 -8.67
N GLU A 242 4.35 9.68 -9.69
CA GLU A 242 5.58 9.18 -10.31
C GLU A 242 6.72 9.25 -9.29
N PRO A 243 7.51 8.18 -9.12
CA PRO A 243 8.61 8.12 -8.17
C PRO A 243 9.75 9.08 -8.52
#